data_AF-A0A2J0L7A8-F1
#
_entry.id   AF-A0A2J0L7A8-F1
#
_cell.length_a   1.000
_cell.length_b   1.000
_cell.length_c   1.000
_cell.angle_alpha   90.00
_cell.angle_beta   90.00
_cell.angle_gamma   90.00
#
_symmetry.space_group_name_H-M   'P 1'
#
loop_
_entity.id
_entity.type
_entity.pdbx_description
1 polymer ?
#
loop_
_entity_poly.entity_id
_entity_poly.type
_entity_poly.pdbx_seq_one_letter_code
_entity_poly.pdbx_strand_id
1 'polypeptide(L)'
;MEYCTNQPVAVYLKFYYTGNMPIVKCKICKKDFYAKPNWLRRGLGKYCSLSCSQEGRRKGRHVKCHICGKITYKTPKALKGSKSKKYFCGKSCQTIWRNSIIFVGKNHSNWKSGEFTYKNVLTKSSTPKVCMLCKENDKRILVAHHIDKNRRNNRLKNLIWLCFNCHFLVHQYRREEDRLKFNLKKARSGAAIVQLEGHRVVVPRNWVQFPMVAPLRGLNINKSRSSYDLYSLYSPKFAKQT
;
A
#
# COMPACT_ATOMS: atom_id res chain seq x y z
N MET A 1 -28.40 28.72 -81.81
CA MET A 1 -27.41 29.81 -81.67
C MET A 1 -27.29 30.06 -80.17
N GLU A 2 -26.19 29.91 -79.47
CA GLU A 2 -24.76 29.79 -79.79
C GLU A 2 -24.07 28.97 -78.69
N TYR A 3 -22.89 28.46 -79.05
CA TYR A 3 -21.99 27.61 -78.28
C TYR A 3 -21.20 28.41 -77.22
N CYS A 4 -20.74 27.74 -76.15
CA CYS A 4 -19.48 28.01 -75.42
C CYS A 4 -19.18 26.81 -74.48
N THR A 5 -18.60 25.72 -74.97
CA THR A 5 -17.16 25.35 -74.92
C THR A 5 -16.56 25.12 -73.53
N ASN A 6 -16.36 23.82 -73.22
CA ASN A 6 -15.21 23.20 -72.52
C ASN A 6 -13.98 24.12 -72.35
N GLN A 7 -13.47 24.38 -71.13
CA GLN A 7 -12.52 23.57 -70.30
C GLN A 7 -11.28 24.46 -69.98
N PRO A 8 -10.26 24.05 -69.21
CA PRO A 8 -10.23 23.59 -67.82
C PRO A 8 -9.08 24.31 -67.05
N VAL A 9 -8.84 23.92 -65.79
CA VAL A 9 -7.54 23.53 -65.19
C VAL A 9 -7.46 23.93 -63.73
N ALA A 10 -7.66 22.93 -62.87
CA ALA A 10 -7.09 22.92 -61.55
C ALA A 10 -5.56 23.11 -61.68
N VAL A 11 -5.08 24.31 -61.38
CA VAL A 11 -3.65 24.58 -61.17
C VAL A 11 -3.28 23.97 -59.81
N TYR A 12 -3.22 22.63 -59.77
CA TYR A 12 -2.56 21.90 -58.72
C TYR A 12 -1.06 22.20 -58.88
N LEU A 13 -0.56 23.20 -58.15
CA LEU A 13 0.86 23.47 -58.01
C LEU A 13 1.54 22.26 -57.37
N LYS A 14 1.86 21.25 -58.19
CA LYS A 14 2.85 20.24 -57.86
C LYS A 14 4.21 20.91 -57.90
N PHE A 15 4.58 21.56 -56.81
CA PHE A 15 5.97 21.89 -56.51
C PHE A 15 6.71 20.58 -56.30
N TYR A 16 7.17 19.98 -57.39
CA TYR A 16 8.13 18.88 -57.33
C TYR A 16 9.43 19.47 -56.80
N TYR A 17 9.68 19.32 -55.50
CA TYR A 17 10.97 19.62 -54.90
C TYR A 17 11.99 18.63 -55.48
N THR A 18 12.61 18.97 -56.60
CA THR A 18 13.79 18.30 -57.18
C THR A 18 15.08 18.61 -56.38
N GLY A 19 14.93 19.03 -55.12
CA GLY A 19 16.04 19.33 -54.23
C GLY A 19 16.48 18.06 -53.49
N ASN A 20 17.72 17.67 -53.73
CA ASN A 20 18.45 16.66 -52.95
C ASN A 20 18.12 16.79 -51.45
N MET A 21 17.48 15.77 -50.85
CA MET A 21 17.14 15.78 -49.43
C MET A 21 18.35 15.34 -48.62
N PRO A 22 18.98 16.24 -47.84
CA PRO A 22 20.19 15.91 -47.10
C PRO A 22 19.87 14.89 -45.99
N ILE A 23 20.77 13.92 -45.88
CA ILE A 23 20.80 12.96 -44.78
C ILE A 23 21.56 13.58 -43.61
N VAL A 24 20.92 13.62 -42.44
CA VAL A 24 21.48 14.19 -41.21
C VAL A 24 21.39 13.21 -40.05
N LYS A 25 22.30 13.34 -39.07
CA LYS A 25 22.36 12.49 -37.87
C LYS A 25 21.49 13.03 -36.74
N CYS A 26 20.68 12.17 -36.13
CA CYS A 26 19.90 12.50 -34.93
C CYS A 26 20.80 12.77 -33.73
N LYS A 27 20.58 13.88 -33.01
CA LYS A 27 21.40 14.22 -31.82
C LYS A 27 21.26 13.27 -30.62
N ILE A 28 20.23 12.43 -30.58
CA ILE A 28 19.97 11.49 -29.49
C ILE A 28 20.40 10.07 -29.86
N CYS A 29 19.76 9.47 -30.86
CA CYS A 29 19.99 8.08 -31.23
C CYS A 29 21.07 7.90 -32.31
N LYS A 30 21.62 9.00 -32.87
CA LYS A 30 22.65 9.02 -33.92
C LYS A 30 22.26 8.37 -35.26
N LYS A 31 21.00 7.95 -35.42
CA LYS A 31 20.48 7.43 -36.69
C LYS A 31 20.43 8.51 -37.76
N ASP A 32 20.73 8.10 -38.98
CA ASP A 32 20.60 8.91 -40.18
C ASP A 32 19.12 9.06 -40.56
N PHE A 33 18.71 10.26 -40.94
CA PHE A 33 17.36 10.54 -41.42
C PHE A 33 17.34 11.73 -42.38
N TYR A 34 16.31 11.80 -43.21
CA TYR A 34 16.13 12.90 -44.15
C TYR A 34 15.57 14.13 -43.44
N ALA A 35 16.16 15.29 -43.70
CA ALA A 35 15.64 16.57 -43.23
C ALA A 35 15.51 17.55 -44.39
N LYS A 36 14.41 18.32 -44.41
CA LYS A 36 14.21 19.35 -45.44
C LYS A 36 15.32 20.42 -45.31
N PRO A 37 15.99 20.84 -46.40
CA PRO A 37 17.02 21.88 -46.34
C PRO A 37 16.56 23.16 -45.64
N ASN A 38 15.31 23.59 -45.90
CA ASN A 38 14.72 24.76 -45.25
C ASN A 38 14.55 24.60 -43.73
N TRP A 39 14.33 23.38 -43.23
CA TRP A 39 14.28 23.11 -41.79
C TRP A 39 15.66 23.20 -41.16
N LEU A 40 16.68 22.65 -41.82
CA LEU A 40 18.06 22.72 -41.34
C LEU A 40 18.55 24.17 -41.26
N ARG A 41 18.25 25.01 -42.26
CA ARG A 41 18.57 26.45 -42.27
C ARG A 41 17.93 27.20 -41.08
N ARG A 42 16.75 26.78 -40.63
CA ARG A 42 16.08 27.33 -39.44
C ARG A 42 16.55 26.70 -38.11
N GLY A 43 17.58 25.83 -38.16
CA GLY A 43 18.04 25.07 -36.99
C GLY A 43 17.03 24.03 -36.48
N LEU A 44 16.08 23.62 -37.32
CA LEU A 44 15.17 22.49 -37.08
C LEU A 44 15.83 21.19 -37.60
N GLY A 45 15.07 20.09 -37.70
CA GLY A 45 15.60 18.83 -38.25
C GLY A 45 16.76 18.23 -37.44
N LYS A 46 16.73 18.37 -36.09
CA LYS A 46 17.78 17.86 -35.18
C LYS A 46 17.60 16.41 -34.74
N TYR A 47 16.38 15.89 -34.89
CA TYR A 47 15.96 14.61 -34.33
C TYR A 47 15.16 13.84 -35.36
N CYS A 48 15.42 12.54 -35.47
CA CYS A 48 14.76 11.66 -36.43
C CYS A 48 13.29 11.36 -36.09
N SER A 49 12.87 11.59 -34.84
CA SER A 49 11.54 11.22 -34.35
C SER A 49 11.05 12.16 -33.25
N LEU A 50 9.74 12.11 -32.99
CA LEU A 50 9.13 12.80 -31.86
C LEU A 50 9.73 12.34 -30.52
N SER A 51 10.02 11.05 -30.36
CA SER A 51 10.62 10.50 -29.13
C SER A 51 12.01 11.10 -28.86
N CYS A 52 12.91 11.12 -29.86
CA CYS A 52 14.22 11.74 -29.73
C CYS A 52 14.13 13.25 -29.47
N SER A 53 13.18 13.93 -30.12
CA SER A 53 12.92 15.35 -29.87
C SER A 53 12.46 15.61 -28.44
N GLN A 54 11.55 14.80 -27.91
CA GLN A 54 11.10 14.89 -26.52
C GLN A 54 12.23 14.62 -25.54
N GLU A 55 13.07 13.61 -25.81
CA GLU A 55 14.23 13.28 -24.99
C GLU A 55 15.26 14.41 -24.98
N GLY A 56 15.62 14.97 -26.14
CA GLY A 56 16.54 16.10 -26.23
C GLY A 56 16.01 17.39 -25.59
N ARG A 57 14.70 17.51 -25.40
CA ARG A 57 14.08 18.62 -24.65
C ARG A 57 14.12 18.43 -23.12
N ARG A 58 14.46 17.23 -22.62
CA ARG A 58 14.52 16.96 -21.17
C ARG A 58 15.75 17.66 -20.57
N LYS A 59 15.51 18.64 -19.70
CA LYS A 59 16.54 19.35 -18.91
C LYS A 59 16.60 18.93 -17.44
N GLY A 60 15.77 17.97 -17.05
CA GLY A 60 15.62 17.51 -15.68
C GLY A 60 16.67 16.47 -15.29
N ARG A 61 16.47 15.84 -14.13
CA ARG A 61 17.33 14.76 -13.65
C ARG A 61 16.52 13.62 -13.05
N HIS A 62 17.17 12.47 -12.93
CA HIS A 62 16.64 11.31 -12.23
C HIS A 62 16.83 11.48 -10.72
N VAL A 63 15.78 11.19 -9.95
CA VAL A 63 15.78 11.25 -8.49
C VAL A 63 15.13 9.99 -7.91
N LYS A 64 15.58 9.56 -6.73
CA LYS A 64 14.99 8.42 -6.03
C LYS A 64 13.65 8.81 -5.40
N CYS A 65 12.66 7.91 -5.50
CA CYS A 65 11.39 8.03 -4.78
C CYS A 65 11.62 7.91 -3.27
N HIS A 66 11.05 8.81 -2.49
CA HIS A 66 11.20 8.81 -1.03
C HIS A 66 10.54 7.62 -0.34
N ILE A 67 9.47 7.05 -0.93
CA ILE A 67 8.73 5.93 -0.34
C ILE A 67 9.27 4.59 -0.82
N CYS A 68 9.35 4.37 -2.14
CA CYS A 68 9.71 3.06 -2.70
C CYS A 68 11.14 2.98 -3.26
N GLY A 69 11.92 4.05 -3.20
CA GLY A 69 13.29 4.08 -3.73
C GLY A 69 13.42 4.12 -5.26
N LYS A 70 12.36 3.79 -6.03
CA LYS A 70 12.38 3.77 -7.50
C LYS A 70 12.90 5.08 -8.10
N ILE A 71 13.82 4.97 -9.05
CA ILE A 71 14.40 6.11 -9.77
C ILE A 71 13.35 6.66 -10.75
N THR A 72 13.11 7.98 -10.72
CA THR A 72 12.15 8.66 -11.57
C THR A 72 12.74 9.95 -12.13
N TYR A 73 12.49 10.24 -13.40
CA TYR A 73 12.81 11.55 -13.97
C TYR A 73 11.92 12.64 -13.38
N LYS A 74 12.48 13.81 -13.09
CA LYS A 74 11.76 15.03 -12.68
C LYS A 74 12.26 16.25 -13.43
N THR A 75 11.33 17.09 -13.86
CA THR A 75 11.62 18.35 -14.55
C THR A 75 12.27 19.37 -13.61
N PRO A 76 13.05 20.33 -14.12
CA PRO A 76 13.66 21.37 -13.28
C PRO A 76 12.65 22.17 -12.47
N LYS A 77 11.47 22.48 -13.05
CA LYS A 77 10.36 23.15 -12.35
C LYS A 77 9.88 22.34 -11.14
N ALA A 78 9.70 21.03 -11.30
CA ALA A 78 9.28 20.15 -10.21
C ALA A 78 10.35 20.02 -9.11
N LEU A 79 11.63 20.04 -9.48
CA LEU A 79 12.75 20.00 -8.54
C LEU A 79 12.85 21.28 -7.71
N LYS A 80 12.78 22.45 -8.37
CA LYS A 80 12.84 23.77 -7.74
C LYS A 80 11.62 24.03 -6.86
N GLY A 81 10.41 23.74 -7.37
CA GLY A 81 9.14 23.99 -6.68
C GLY A 81 8.81 23.05 -5.51
N SER A 82 9.55 21.96 -5.32
CA SER A 82 9.32 21.06 -4.18
C SER A 82 9.78 21.73 -2.89
N LYS A 83 8.82 22.05 -2.00
CA LYS A 83 9.06 22.60 -0.66
C LYS A 83 9.68 21.56 0.27
N SER A 84 9.14 20.33 0.26
CA SER A 84 9.60 19.24 1.14
C SER A 84 10.89 18.58 0.68
N LYS A 85 11.35 18.86 -0.54
CA LYS A 85 12.47 18.18 -1.22
C LYS A 85 12.33 16.65 -1.27
N LYS A 86 11.13 16.12 -1.01
CA LYS A 86 10.78 14.71 -1.21
C LYS A 86 10.21 14.55 -2.61
N TYR A 87 10.67 13.51 -3.32
CA TYR A 87 10.25 13.21 -4.68
C TYR A 87 9.62 11.82 -4.73
N PHE A 88 8.67 11.63 -5.63
CA PHE A 88 7.88 10.40 -5.71
C PHE A 88 7.81 9.89 -7.14
N CYS A 89 7.83 8.58 -7.33
CA CYS A 89 7.70 7.95 -8.65
C CYS A 89 6.33 8.23 -9.29
N GLY A 90 5.27 8.41 -8.47
CA GLY A 90 3.93 8.73 -8.94
C GLY A 90 3.01 9.21 -7.81
N LYS A 91 1.73 9.41 -8.15
CA LYS A 91 0.69 9.88 -7.22
C LYS A 91 0.49 8.91 -6.05
N SER A 92 0.57 7.61 -6.27
CA SER A 92 0.40 6.60 -5.22
C SER A 92 1.37 6.80 -4.05
N CYS A 93 2.68 6.85 -4.32
CA CYS A 93 3.70 7.10 -3.31
C CYS A 93 3.56 8.48 -2.66
N GLN A 94 3.15 9.50 -3.43
CA GLN A 94 2.88 10.82 -2.86
C GLN A 94 1.71 10.79 -1.89
N THR A 95 0.60 10.13 -2.24
CA THR A 95 -0.59 10.00 -1.38
C THR A 95 -0.27 9.22 -0.11
N ILE A 96 0.48 8.11 -0.22
CA ILE A 96 0.96 7.35 0.95
C ILE A 96 1.74 8.27 1.89
N TRP A 97 2.68 9.07 1.35
CA TRP A 97 3.46 10.00 2.15
C TRP A 97 2.60 11.10 2.80
N ARG A 98 1.67 11.70 2.04
CA ARG A 98 0.76 12.73 2.56
C ARG A 98 -0.13 12.18 3.68
N ASN A 99 -0.67 10.98 3.52
CA ASN A 99 -1.58 10.37 4.48
C ASN A 99 -0.85 9.77 5.69
N SER A 100 0.46 9.52 5.59
CA SER A 100 1.27 9.02 6.71
C SER A 100 1.88 10.14 7.56
N ILE A 101 2.11 11.32 6.99
CA ILE A 101 2.83 12.41 7.68
C ILE A 101 2.02 13.69 7.79
N ILE A 102 1.39 14.15 6.70
CA ILE A 102 0.72 15.46 6.66
C ILE A 102 -0.68 15.36 7.28
N PHE A 103 -1.50 14.46 6.76
CA PHE A 103 -2.91 14.33 7.10
C PHE A 103 -3.12 13.28 8.18
N VAL A 104 -2.54 13.50 9.35
CA VAL A 104 -2.65 12.60 10.50
C VAL A 104 -3.13 13.37 11.72
N GLY A 105 -4.01 12.73 12.50
CA GLY A 105 -4.50 13.33 13.74
C GLY A 105 -5.26 14.63 13.47
N LYS A 106 -4.97 15.66 14.26
CA LYS A 106 -5.58 17.00 14.16
C LYS A 106 -5.45 17.66 12.79
N ASN A 107 -4.47 17.26 11.98
CA ASN A 107 -4.27 17.82 10.63
C ASN A 107 -5.18 17.18 9.56
N HIS A 108 -5.92 16.13 9.89
CA HIS A 108 -6.87 15.50 8.97
C HIS A 108 -8.24 16.18 9.07
N SER A 109 -8.87 16.51 7.94
CA SER A 109 -10.16 17.24 7.93
C SER A 109 -11.27 16.51 8.69
N ASN A 110 -11.32 15.18 8.58
CA ASN A 110 -12.31 14.35 9.28
C ASN A 110 -11.95 14.06 10.75
N TRP A 111 -10.96 14.75 11.32
CA TRP A 111 -10.57 14.54 12.71
C TRP A 111 -11.60 15.16 13.66
N LYS A 112 -12.27 14.29 14.44
CA LYS A 112 -13.21 14.72 15.49
C LYS A 112 -12.53 14.81 16.85
N SER A 113 -11.99 13.68 17.33
CA SER A 113 -11.30 13.59 18.61
C SER A 113 -10.23 12.50 18.59
N GLY A 114 -9.29 12.57 19.52
CA GLY A 114 -8.21 11.59 19.66
C GLY A 114 -8.57 10.34 20.44
N GLU A 115 -9.80 10.25 20.95
CA GLU A 115 -10.22 9.21 21.89
C GLU A 115 -10.07 7.80 21.34
N PHE A 116 -10.33 7.60 20.05
CA PHE A 116 -10.25 6.29 19.39
C PHE A 116 -8.89 5.96 18.75
N THR A 117 -7.85 6.76 19.03
CA THR A 117 -6.54 6.57 18.37
C THR A 117 -5.63 5.57 19.05
N TYR A 118 -5.96 5.07 20.24
CA TYR A 118 -5.10 4.16 21.02
C TYR A 118 -4.64 2.92 20.24
N LYS A 119 -5.53 2.29 19.46
CA LYS A 119 -5.16 1.11 18.66
C LYS A 119 -4.14 1.47 17.57
N ASN A 120 -4.26 2.65 16.97
CA ASN A 120 -3.30 3.15 15.98
C ASN A 120 -1.96 3.51 16.63
N VAL A 121 -1.97 4.09 17.84
CA VAL A 121 -0.75 4.36 18.62
C VAL A 121 0.02 3.07 18.88
N LEU A 122 -0.65 2.03 19.37
CA LEU A 122 -0.02 0.72 19.57
C LEU A 122 0.47 0.10 18.25
N THR A 123 -0.35 0.14 17.20
CA THR A 123 -0.04 -0.50 15.91
C THR A 123 1.16 0.15 15.20
N LYS A 124 1.36 1.46 15.37
CA LYS A 124 2.50 2.20 14.81
C LYS A 124 3.77 2.08 15.66
N SER A 125 3.64 1.65 16.91
CA SER A 125 4.80 1.44 17.79
C SER A 125 5.55 0.15 17.44
N SER A 126 6.77 0.01 17.94
CA SER A 126 7.56 -1.22 17.89
C SER A 126 7.11 -2.29 18.90
N THR A 127 5.97 -2.08 19.58
CA THR A 127 5.46 -3.03 20.58
C THR A 127 5.05 -4.34 19.89
N PRO A 128 5.54 -5.51 20.34
CA PRO A 128 5.16 -6.78 19.75
C PRO A 128 3.65 -7.00 19.89
N LYS A 129 3.00 -7.44 18.80
CA LYS A 129 1.57 -7.78 18.78
C LYS A 129 1.37 -9.17 19.36
N VAL A 130 1.49 -9.27 20.68
CA VAL A 130 1.36 -10.49 21.45
C VAL A 130 0.60 -10.17 22.74
N CYS A 131 -0.30 -11.05 23.16
CA CYS A 131 -1.00 -10.93 24.42
C CYS A 131 -0.01 -10.95 25.58
N MET A 132 -0.03 -9.94 26.44
CA MET A 132 0.93 -9.87 27.55
C MET A 132 0.78 -11.03 28.57
N LEU A 133 -0.45 -11.53 28.75
CA LEU A 133 -0.77 -12.58 29.72
C LEU A 133 -0.52 -13.99 29.16
N CYS A 134 -1.24 -14.38 28.10
CA CYS A 134 -1.19 -15.75 27.58
C CYS A 134 -0.20 -15.97 26.42
N LYS A 135 0.46 -14.90 25.94
CA LYS A 135 1.44 -14.95 24.83
C LYS A 135 0.88 -15.35 23.46
N GLU A 136 -0.44 -15.40 23.32
CA GLU A 136 -1.10 -15.56 22.03
C GLU A 136 -0.73 -14.43 21.06
N ASN A 137 -0.48 -14.78 19.80
CA ASN A 137 0.04 -13.87 18.79
C ASN A 137 -0.89 -13.71 17.56
N ASP A 138 -2.04 -14.40 17.55
CA ASP A 138 -3.04 -14.22 16.50
C ASP A 138 -3.62 -12.79 16.51
N LYS A 139 -3.24 -12.03 15.49
CA LYS A 139 -3.61 -10.61 15.29
C LYS A 139 -5.12 -10.39 15.21
N ARG A 140 -5.91 -11.41 14.86
CA ARG A 140 -7.38 -11.32 14.72
C ARG A 140 -8.07 -11.20 16.08
N ILE A 141 -7.47 -11.76 17.12
CA ILE A 141 -8.05 -11.80 18.47
C ILE A 141 -7.40 -10.82 19.45
N LEU A 142 -6.36 -10.11 19.01
CA LEU A 142 -5.67 -9.10 19.83
C LEU A 142 -6.41 -7.76 19.81
N VAL A 143 -6.61 -7.24 21.01
CA VAL A 143 -7.23 -5.95 21.29
C VAL A 143 -6.31 -5.06 22.12
N ALA A 144 -6.45 -3.76 21.92
CA ALA A 144 -5.76 -2.76 22.71
C ALA A 144 -6.47 -2.58 24.06
N HIS A 145 -5.69 -2.56 25.14
CA HIS A 145 -6.17 -2.38 26.50
C HIS A 145 -5.47 -1.17 27.15
N HIS A 146 -6.26 -0.32 27.84
CA HIS A 146 -5.75 0.75 28.69
C HIS A 146 -5.48 0.21 30.09
N ILE A 147 -4.23 0.24 30.53
CA ILE A 147 -3.77 -0.32 31.82
C ILE A 147 -4.45 0.41 33.01
N ASP A 148 -4.67 1.72 32.89
CA ASP A 148 -5.36 2.54 33.89
C ASP A 148 -6.90 2.56 33.73
N LYS A 149 -7.45 1.80 32.77
CA LYS A 149 -8.88 1.78 32.38
C LYS A 149 -9.44 3.14 31.92
N ASN A 150 -8.61 4.17 31.80
CA ASN A 150 -9.01 5.50 31.32
C ASN A 150 -8.84 5.58 29.79
N ARG A 151 -9.95 5.50 29.06
CA ARG A 151 -9.99 5.52 27.59
C ARG A 151 -9.45 6.83 26.97
N ARG A 152 -9.30 7.89 27.76
CA ARG A 152 -8.72 9.17 27.31
C ARG A 152 -7.20 9.19 27.39
N ASN A 153 -6.57 8.31 28.16
CA ASN A 153 -5.12 8.25 28.31
C ASN A 153 -4.46 7.38 27.23
N ASN A 154 -4.30 7.95 26.04
CA ASN A 154 -3.77 7.24 24.86
C ASN A 154 -2.22 7.24 24.78
N ARG A 155 -1.53 7.45 25.90
CA ARG A 155 -0.06 7.36 25.97
C ARG A 155 0.39 5.93 25.73
N LEU A 156 1.40 5.71 24.90
CA LEU A 156 1.88 4.35 24.55
C LEU A 156 2.16 3.48 25.80
N LYS A 157 2.76 4.04 26.85
CA LYS A 157 3.05 3.34 28.12
C LYS A 157 1.81 2.84 28.88
N ASN A 158 0.64 3.38 28.57
CA ASN A 158 -0.64 3.01 29.16
C ASN A 158 -1.42 1.99 28.30
N LEU A 159 -0.90 1.65 27.12
CA LEU A 159 -1.57 0.78 26.17
C LEU A 159 -0.84 -0.55 26.07
N ILE A 160 -1.59 -1.65 25.95
CA ILE A 160 -1.03 -2.98 25.79
C ILE A 160 -1.92 -3.88 24.92
N TRP A 161 -1.33 -4.91 24.31
CA TRP A 161 -2.06 -5.95 23.59
C TRP A 161 -2.50 -7.07 24.54
N LEU A 162 -3.79 -7.43 24.47
CA LEU A 162 -4.38 -8.60 25.11
C LEU A 162 -5.25 -9.36 24.10
N CYS A 163 -5.40 -10.68 24.22
CA CYS A 163 -6.43 -11.39 23.47
C CYS A 163 -7.82 -11.10 24.06
N PHE A 164 -8.90 -11.39 23.32
CA PHE A 164 -10.27 -11.16 23.80
C PHE A 164 -10.54 -11.76 25.19
N ASN A 165 -10.10 -13.01 25.41
CA ASN A 165 -10.31 -13.70 26.69
C ASN A 165 -9.56 -13.00 27.83
N CYS A 166 -8.26 -12.77 27.68
CA CYS A 166 -7.46 -12.07 28.69
C CYS A 166 -7.94 -10.63 28.92
N HIS A 167 -8.38 -9.94 27.87
CA HIS A 167 -8.94 -8.60 27.98
C HIS A 167 -10.21 -8.60 28.83
N PHE A 168 -11.13 -9.53 28.58
CA PHE A 168 -12.33 -9.71 29.39
C PHE A 168 -11.97 -10.03 30.84
N LEU A 169 -11.09 -11.01 31.07
CA LEU A 169 -10.70 -11.45 32.40
C LEU A 169 -10.09 -10.32 33.24
N VAL A 170 -9.25 -9.46 32.65
CA VAL A 170 -8.64 -8.31 33.35
C VAL A 170 -9.67 -7.28 33.79
N HIS A 171 -10.78 -7.11 33.05
CA HIS A 171 -11.85 -6.20 33.47
C HIS A 171 -12.73 -6.80 34.57
N GLN A 172 -12.96 -8.11 34.54
CA GLN A 172 -13.87 -8.79 35.46
C GLN A 172 -13.23 -9.25 36.77
N TYR A 173 -11.95 -9.65 36.74
CA TYR A 173 -11.28 -10.27 37.88
C TYR A 173 -10.06 -9.47 38.31
N ARG A 174 -10.11 -8.94 39.55
CA ARG A 174 -9.00 -8.19 40.17
C ARG A 174 -7.68 -8.96 40.15
N ARG A 175 -7.72 -10.28 40.37
CA ARG A 175 -6.54 -11.16 40.31
C ARG A 175 -5.82 -11.09 38.96
N GLU A 176 -6.55 -11.07 37.85
CA GLU A 176 -5.96 -11.01 36.52
C GLU A 176 -5.43 -9.62 36.18
N GLU A 177 -6.07 -8.56 36.70
CA GLU A 177 -5.53 -7.20 36.64
C GLU A 177 -4.19 -7.07 37.38
N ASP A 178 -4.10 -7.62 38.59
CA ASP A 178 -2.87 -7.61 39.38
C ASP A 178 -1.77 -8.43 38.69
N ARG A 179 -2.12 -9.57 38.11
CA ARG A 179 -1.22 -10.39 37.28
C ARG A 179 -0.69 -9.62 36.07
N LEU A 180 -1.55 -8.85 35.39
CA LEU A 180 -1.13 -7.99 34.28
C LEU A 180 -0.13 -6.92 34.75
N LYS A 181 -0.44 -6.22 35.85
CA LYS A 181 0.45 -5.19 36.43
C LYS A 181 1.80 -5.78 36.85
N PHE A 182 1.80 -6.96 37.46
CA PHE A 182 3.00 -7.68 37.83
C PHE A 182 3.87 -8.04 36.61
N ASN A 183 3.26 -8.64 35.59
CA ASN A 183 3.96 -9.00 34.34
C ASN A 183 4.54 -7.77 33.63
N LEU A 184 3.81 -6.64 33.66
CA LEU A 184 4.27 -5.36 33.12
C LEU A 184 5.49 -4.80 33.85
N LYS A 185 5.49 -4.85 35.18
CA LYS A 185 6.65 -4.45 36.00
C LYS A 185 7.87 -5.31 35.65
N LYS A 186 7.68 -6.65 35.61
CA LYS A 186 8.74 -7.61 35.26
C LYS A 186 9.33 -7.37 33.86
N ALA A 187 8.47 -7.12 32.86
CA ALA A 187 8.92 -6.85 31.50
C ALA A 187 9.72 -5.55 31.36
N ARG A 188 9.43 -4.54 32.19
CA ARG A 188 10.10 -3.23 32.17
C ARG A 188 11.42 -3.22 32.94
N SER A 189 11.56 -4.05 33.97
CA SER A 189 12.78 -4.14 34.78
C SER A 189 13.90 -4.96 34.13
N GLY A 190 13.70 -5.51 32.93
CA GLY A 190 14.72 -6.30 32.23
C GLY A 190 15.06 -7.62 32.92
N ALA A 191 14.31 -8.01 33.96
CA ALA A 191 14.56 -9.22 34.72
C ALA A 191 14.29 -10.45 33.85
N ALA A 192 15.36 -11.19 33.56
CA ALA A 192 15.31 -12.47 32.85
C ALA A 192 14.28 -13.41 33.49
N ILE A 193 13.60 -14.17 32.64
CA ILE A 193 12.63 -15.17 33.08
C ILE A 193 13.38 -16.27 33.81
N VAL A 194 13.34 -16.29 35.15
CA VAL A 194 13.45 -17.54 35.90
C VAL A 194 12.14 -18.29 35.63
N GLN A 195 12.26 -19.36 34.85
CA GLN A 195 11.17 -20.25 34.47
C GLN A 195 10.82 -21.08 35.71
N LEU A 196 9.68 -20.84 36.33
CA LEU A 196 9.10 -21.84 37.24
C LEU A 196 8.43 -22.87 36.34
N GLU A 197 9.20 -23.89 35.98
CA GLU A 197 8.64 -25.12 35.43
C GLU A 197 7.73 -25.76 36.47
N GLY A 198 6.60 -26.29 36.00
CA GLY A 198 5.79 -27.21 36.78
C GLY A 198 4.48 -26.63 37.27
N HIS A 199 3.48 -26.54 36.38
CA HIS A 199 2.14 -27.04 36.66
C HIS A 199 1.72 -27.90 35.47
N ARG A 200 2.07 -29.20 35.52
CA ARG A 200 1.42 -30.23 34.70
C ARG A 200 -0.05 -30.25 35.11
N VAL A 201 -0.95 -29.99 34.17
CA VAL A 201 -2.33 -30.47 34.30
C VAL A 201 -2.25 -31.99 34.14
N VAL A 202 -2.35 -32.71 35.26
CA VAL A 202 -2.55 -34.15 35.25
C VAL A 202 -3.98 -34.38 34.76
N VAL A 203 -4.14 -34.69 33.49
CA VAL A 203 -5.37 -35.31 32.98
C VAL A 203 -5.39 -36.76 33.47
N PRO A 204 -6.46 -37.24 34.12
CA PRO A 204 -6.55 -38.63 34.54
C PRO A 204 -6.46 -39.54 33.31
N ARG A 205 -5.55 -40.51 33.35
CA ARG A 205 -5.61 -41.68 32.48
C ARG A 205 -6.91 -42.40 32.82
N ASN A 206 -7.92 -42.27 31.96
CA ASN A 206 -8.99 -43.25 31.69
C ASN A 206 -10.14 -42.57 30.94
N TRP A 207 -9.92 -42.16 29.69
CA TRP A 207 -10.99 -41.97 28.71
C TRP A 207 -10.55 -42.59 27.38
N VAL A 208 -10.87 -43.89 27.30
CA VAL A 208 -11.21 -44.72 26.13
C VAL A 208 -10.66 -44.30 24.75
N GLN A 209 -9.83 -45.18 24.20
CA GLN A 209 -9.45 -45.24 22.78
C GLN A 209 -10.68 -45.20 21.87
N PHE A 210 -10.75 -44.21 20.98
CA PHE A 210 -11.48 -44.36 19.73
C PHE A 210 -10.47 -44.65 18.60
N PRO A 211 -10.71 -45.68 17.76
CA PRO A 211 -9.76 -46.11 16.76
C PRO A 211 -9.57 -45.07 15.66
N MET A 212 -8.31 -44.98 15.22
CA MET A 212 -7.86 -44.17 14.10
C MET A 212 -8.57 -44.59 12.81
N VAL A 213 -9.27 -43.67 12.16
CA VAL A 213 -9.69 -43.84 10.77
C VAL A 213 -8.53 -43.45 9.87
N ALA A 214 -8.10 -44.39 9.03
CA ALA A 214 -6.99 -44.29 8.11
C ALA A 214 -7.15 -43.16 7.06
N PRO A 215 -6.05 -42.62 6.50
CA PRO A 215 -6.10 -41.58 5.48
C PRO A 215 -6.48 -42.18 4.12
N LEU A 216 -7.60 -41.74 3.55
CA LEU A 216 -7.92 -42.02 2.14
C LEU A 216 -7.01 -41.19 1.24
N ARG A 217 -6.14 -41.90 0.53
CA ARG A 217 -5.39 -41.40 -0.64
C ARG A 217 -6.36 -41.11 -1.78
N GLY A 218 -6.09 -40.01 -2.47
CA GLY A 218 -6.36 -39.88 -3.91
C GLY A 218 -7.78 -39.53 -4.32
N LEU A 219 -8.06 -38.23 -4.47
CA LEU A 219 -8.96 -37.76 -5.53
C LEU A 219 -8.32 -36.56 -6.23
N ASN A 220 -7.98 -36.81 -7.49
CA ASN A 220 -7.52 -35.88 -8.49
C ASN A 220 -8.74 -35.12 -9.03
N ILE A 221 -8.78 -33.79 -8.89
CA ILE A 221 -9.82 -32.96 -9.52
C ILE A 221 -9.19 -31.70 -10.08
N ASN A 222 -8.84 -31.75 -11.36
CA ASN A 222 -8.80 -30.57 -12.21
C ASN A 222 -10.24 -30.07 -12.41
N LYS A 223 -10.53 -28.83 -11.99
CA LYS A 223 -11.36 -27.88 -12.76
C LYS A 223 -11.47 -26.52 -12.04
N SER A 224 -11.13 -25.50 -12.82
CA SER A 224 -11.58 -24.12 -12.74
C SER A 224 -13.02 -23.92 -12.22
N ARG A 225 -13.23 -23.00 -11.26
CA ARG A 225 -14.22 -21.90 -11.33
C ARG A 225 -14.27 -21.06 -10.04
N SER A 226 -14.20 -19.75 -10.26
CA SER A 226 -14.86 -18.62 -9.57
C SER A 226 -15.56 -18.88 -8.22
N SER A 227 -15.12 -18.19 -7.16
CA SER A 227 -15.65 -18.27 -5.79
C SER A 227 -16.59 -17.10 -5.42
N TYR A 228 -17.53 -16.77 -6.29
CA TYR A 228 -18.73 -16.02 -5.88
C TYR A 228 -19.88 -17.05 -5.87
N ASP A 229 -20.60 -17.15 -4.74
CA ASP A 229 -21.85 -17.91 -4.50
C ASP A 229 -21.81 -18.99 -3.41
N LEU A 230 -21.52 -18.61 -2.16
CA LEU A 230 -21.84 -19.44 -0.98
C LEU A 230 -22.47 -18.64 0.19
N TYR A 231 -23.30 -17.64 -0.11
CA TYR A 231 -24.13 -16.95 0.89
C TYR A 231 -25.59 -16.94 0.45
N SER A 232 -26.37 -17.99 0.75
CA SER A 232 -27.84 -17.89 0.72
C SER A 232 -28.61 -19.02 1.43
N LEU A 233 -28.07 -19.68 2.46
CA LEU A 233 -28.82 -20.74 3.16
C LEU A 233 -28.72 -20.67 4.68
N TYR A 234 -28.96 -19.49 5.28
CA TYR A 234 -29.36 -19.40 6.69
C TYR A 234 -30.25 -18.17 6.88
N SER A 235 -31.56 -18.37 6.72
CA SER A 235 -32.59 -17.40 7.10
C SER A 235 -33.47 -18.06 8.18
N PRO A 236 -33.33 -17.68 9.46
CA PRO A 236 -34.23 -18.16 10.50
C PRO A 236 -35.54 -17.36 10.46
N LYS A 237 -36.62 -18.05 10.10
CA LYS A 237 -38.00 -17.58 10.25
C LYS A 237 -38.30 -17.41 11.74
N PHE A 238 -38.52 -16.19 12.20
CA PHE A 238 -39.18 -15.93 13.47
C PHE A 238 -40.67 -16.16 13.32
N ALA A 239 -41.16 -17.27 13.87
CA ALA A 239 -42.58 -17.51 14.11
C ALA A 239 -43.02 -16.68 15.32
N LYS A 240 -44.06 -15.86 15.15
CA LYS A 240 -44.84 -15.28 16.24
C LYS A 240 -45.76 -16.37 16.78
N GLN A 241 -45.77 -16.58 18.09
CA GLN A 241 -46.88 -17.24 18.79
C GLN A 241 -47.29 -16.37 19.97
N THR A 242 -48.58 -16.01 19.92
CA THR A 242 -49.53 -15.58 20.97
C THR A 242 -49.11 -14.49 21.92
#